data_AF-A0A9P5CVD5-F1
#
_entry.id   AF-A0A9P5CVD5-F1
#
_cell.length_a   1.000
_cell.length_b   1.000
_cell.length_c   1.000
_cell.angle_alpha   90.00
_cell.angle_beta   90.00
_cell.angle_gamma   90.00
#
_symmetry.space_group_name_H-M   'P 1'
#
loop_
_entity.id
_entity.type
_entity.pdbx_description
1 polymer ?
#
loop_
_entity_poly.entity_id
_entity_poly.type
_entity_poly.pdbx_seq_one_letter_code
_entity_poly.pdbx_strand_id
1 'polypeptide(L)' 'MAAMMGFGGFGSTKGKKVVGNNVGAVRKEKKTEYRQYMNRVGGFNRPLSPPR' A
#
# COMPACT_ATOMS: atom_id res chain seq x y z
N MET A 1 -2.71 41.41 -25.81
CA MET A 1 -3.83 41.44 -24.85
C MET A 1 -3.54 40.61 -23.59
N ALA A 2 -3.37 39.28 -23.66
CA ALA A 2 -3.11 38.45 -22.46
C ALA A 2 -1.84 38.87 -21.67
N ALA A 3 -0.70 39.05 -22.35
CA ALA A 3 0.54 39.51 -21.72
C ALA A 3 0.49 40.96 -21.17
N MET A 4 -0.38 41.82 -21.73
CA MET A 4 -0.58 43.21 -21.24
C MET A 4 -1.41 43.27 -19.96
N MET A 5 -2.25 42.26 -19.72
CA MET A 5 -3.04 42.11 -18.50
C MET A 5 -2.28 41.35 -17.40
N GLY A 6 -0.97 41.11 -17.58
CA GLY A 6 -0.14 40.32 -16.65
C GLY A 6 -0.40 38.81 -16.68
N PHE A 7 -1.26 38.33 -17.57
CA PHE A 7 -1.54 36.90 -17.73
C PHE A 7 -0.53 36.27 -18.70
N GLY A 8 0.47 35.61 -18.12
CA GLY A 8 1.49 34.87 -18.87
C GLY A 8 2.27 33.92 -17.97
N GLY A 9 2.77 32.81 -18.51
CA GLY A 9 3.60 31.85 -17.76
C GLY A 9 2.84 30.76 -16.99
N PHE A 10 1.56 30.49 -17.32
CA PHE A 10 0.82 29.38 -16.71
C PHE A 10 1.40 28.02 -17.10
N GLY A 11 2.19 27.44 -16.21
CA GLY A 11 2.70 26.07 -16.33
C GLY A 11 1.77 25.05 -15.66
N SER A 12 1.78 23.82 -16.15
CA SER A 12 1.12 22.68 -15.47
C SER A 12 2.16 21.74 -14.86
N THR A 13 1.78 21.12 -13.74
CA THR A 13 2.47 19.99 -13.12
C THR A 13 1.94 18.63 -13.60
N LYS A 14 0.96 18.61 -14.53
CA LYS A 14 0.41 17.38 -15.10
C LYS A 14 1.53 16.51 -15.70
N GLY A 15 1.66 15.29 -15.20
CA GLY A 15 2.67 14.33 -15.62
C GLY A 15 4.10 14.60 -15.10
N LYS A 16 4.30 15.62 -14.25
CA LYS A 16 5.61 15.90 -13.65
C LYS A 16 5.66 15.33 -12.22
N LYS A 17 6.77 14.67 -11.89
CA LYS A 17 7.02 14.22 -10.51
C LYS A 17 7.32 15.45 -9.64
N VAL A 18 6.50 15.66 -8.60
CA VAL A 18 6.71 16.70 -7.59
C VAL A 18 7.29 16.06 -6.34
N VAL A 19 8.42 16.55 -5.87
CA VAL A 19 9.10 16.03 -4.66
C VAL A 19 8.14 16.13 -3.47
N GLY A 20 7.99 15.05 -2.71
CA GLY A 20 7.08 15.00 -1.55
C GLY A 20 5.61 14.73 -1.88
N ASN A 21 5.20 14.78 -3.16
CA ASN A 21 3.83 14.46 -3.59
C ASN A 21 3.62 12.96 -3.91
N ASN A 22 4.49 12.10 -3.41
CA ASN A 22 4.46 10.65 -3.60
C ASN A 22 4.27 9.90 -2.28
N VAL A 23 3.71 10.57 -1.27
CA VAL A 23 3.40 9.97 0.03
C VAL A 23 2.06 9.23 -0.07
N GLY A 24 2.09 7.95 0.29
CA GLY A 24 0.90 7.12 0.39
C GLY A 24 1.16 5.98 1.36
N ALA A 25 0.13 5.58 2.10
CA ALA A 25 0.20 4.44 3.00
C ALA A 25 -0.97 3.50 2.71
N VAL A 26 -0.75 2.20 2.89
CA VAL A 26 -1.78 1.17 2.73
C VAL A 26 -1.94 0.45 4.06
N ARG A 27 -3.14 0.49 4.63
CA ARG A 27 -3.52 -0.36 5.77
C ARG A 27 -3.93 -1.73 5.22
N LYS A 28 -3.14 -2.75 5.55
CA LYS A 28 -3.48 -4.16 5.26
C LYS A 28 -3.85 -4.84 6.56
N GLU A 29 -5.14 -5.12 6.73
CA GLU A 29 -5.60 -5.91 7.87
C GLU A 29 -5.29 -7.38 7.61
N LYS A 30 -4.49 -7.98 8.49
CA LYS A 30 -4.27 -9.42 8.48
C LYS A 30 -5.35 -10.07 9.34
N LYS A 31 -6.06 -11.04 8.78
CA LYS A 31 -6.97 -11.87 9.57
C LYS A 31 -6.17 -12.67 10.59
N THR A 32 -6.63 -12.70 11.85
CA THR A 32 -6.05 -13.60 12.85
C THR A 32 -6.43 -15.02 12.49
N GLU A 33 -5.41 -15.85 12.25
CA GLU A 33 -5.59 -17.28 12.01
C GLU A 33 -5.04 -18.06 13.22
N TYR A 34 -5.86 -18.96 13.77
CA TYR A 34 -5.51 -19.73 14.97
C TYR A 34 -4.93 -21.08 14.61
N ARG A 35 -4.00 -21.56 15.46
CA ARG A 35 -3.35 -22.85 15.28
C ARG A 35 -4.24 -23.99 15.77
N GLN A 36 -4.39 -25.00 14.94
CA GLN A 36 -5.04 -26.25 15.34
C GLN A 36 -4.02 -27.19 16.00
N TYR A 37 -4.22 -27.51 17.28
CA TYR A 37 -3.34 -28.41 18.04
C TYR A 37 -3.82 -29.87 18.07
N MET A 38 -5.13 -30.08 18.15
CA MET A 38 -5.75 -31.41 18.29
C MET A 38 -6.22 -31.97 16.94
N ASN A 39 -6.19 -33.30 16.81
CA ASN A 39 -6.67 -34.07 15.65
C ASN A 39 -6.10 -33.57 14.31
N ARG A 40 -4.79 -33.32 14.30
CA ARG A 40 -4.07 -32.81 13.13
C ARG A 40 -3.82 -33.93 12.12
N VAL A 41 -4.22 -33.70 10.87
CA VAL A 41 -3.95 -34.63 9.75
C VAL A 41 -2.44 -34.67 9.46
N GLY A 42 -1.84 -35.85 9.59
CA GLY A 42 -0.41 -36.10 9.37
C GLY A 42 0.48 -36.04 10.62
N GLY A 43 -0.13 -36.02 11.82
CA GLY A 43 0.56 -36.32 13.08
C GLY A 43 1.34 -35.16 13.71
N PHE A 44 1.96 -35.45 14.86
CA PHE A 44 2.59 -34.45 15.73
C PHE A 44 3.79 -33.73 15.08
N ASN A 45 4.59 -34.47 14.29
CA ASN A 45 5.85 -33.98 13.67
C ASN A 45 5.67 -33.07 12.44
N ARG A 46 4.44 -32.74 12.05
CA ARG A 46 4.18 -31.73 11.01
C ARG A 46 4.18 -30.31 11.59
N PRO A 47 4.34 -29.26 10.78
CA PRO A 47 4.14 -27.88 11.23
C PRO A 47 2.65 -27.59 11.55
N LEU A 48 2.40 -26.69 12.50
CA LEU A 48 1.06 -26.18 12.81
C LEU A 48 0.64 -25.20 11.70
N SER A 49 -0.56 -25.39 11.15
CA SER A 49 -1.21 -24.38 10.32
C SER A 49 -1.92 -23.37 11.22
N PRO A 50 -1.73 -22.06 11.02
CA PRO A 50 -0.89 -21.41 10.00
C PRO A 50 0.58 -21.33 10.43
N PRO A 51 1.53 -21.29 9.47
CA PRO A 51 2.92 -20.93 9.75
C PRO A 51 3.00 -19.56 10.44
N ARG A 52 4.03 -19.36 11.29
CA ARG A 52 4.27 -18.04 11.90
C ARG A 52 4.79 -17.08 10.86
#